data_AF-A0A973FU96-F1
#
_entry.id   AF-A0A973FU96-F1
#
_cell.length_a   1.000
_cell.length_b   1.000
_cell.length_c   1.000
_cell.angle_alpha   90.00
_cell.angle_beta   90.00
_cell.angle_gamma   90.00
#
_symmetry.space_group_name_H-M   'P 1'
#
loop_
_entity.id
_entity.type
_entity.pdbx_description
1 polymer ?
#
loop_
_entity_poly.entity_id
_entity_poly.type
_entity_poly.pdbx_seq_one_letter_code
_entity_poly.pdbx_strand_id
1 'polypeptide(L)'
;MSTIRRSLKRETILLHGGQEADPATGARAVPIYQTTSYQFRDTEHAANLFALKEPGNIYSRLMNPTTDVLEKRIALLDGGIGALATASGQAAITLALLNIAQAGDEIVSADNLYGGTYNLFHYTFRRLGIKVRFVKSNDLKAL
;
A
#
# COMPACT_ATOMS: atom_id res chain seq x y z
N MET A 1 28.05 -2.37 4.34
CA MET A 1 26.95 -3.29 4.70
C MET A 1 27.17 -4.62 4.01
N SER A 2 27.17 -5.73 4.75
CA SER A 2 27.33 -7.08 4.20
C SER A 2 26.26 -7.36 3.14
N THR A 3 26.70 -7.74 1.94
CA THR A 3 25.85 -8.29 0.87
C THR A 3 25.28 -9.63 1.31
N ILE A 4 24.14 -9.62 1.99
CA ILE A 4 23.44 -10.82 2.43
C ILE A 4 22.72 -11.44 1.22
N ARG A 5 23.37 -12.43 0.59
CA ARG A 5 22.85 -13.27 -0.52
C ARG A 5 21.93 -14.42 -0.05
N ARG A 6 21.30 -14.32 1.12
CA ARG A 6 20.38 -15.34 1.65
C ARG A 6 19.06 -14.66 2.01
N SER A 7 17.93 -15.22 1.58
CA SER A 7 16.62 -14.71 2.01
C SER A 7 16.61 -14.68 3.55
N LEU A 8 16.44 -13.50 4.12
CA LEU A 8 16.36 -13.34 5.57
C LEU A 8 15.19 -14.19 6.10
N LYS A 9 15.31 -14.67 7.34
CA LYS A 9 14.17 -15.34 8.00
C LYS A 9 13.07 -14.32 8.27
N ARG A 10 11.82 -14.79 8.36
CA ARG A 10 10.64 -13.94 8.60
C ARG A 10 10.79 -13.07 9.85
N GLU A 11 11.34 -13.62 10.92
CA GLU A 11 11.55 -12.91 12.19
C GLU A 11 12.55 -11.76 12.05
N THR A 12 13.58 -11.95 11.22
CA THR A 12 14.55 -10.90 10.89
C THR A 12 13.89 -9.78 10.08
N ILE A 13 13.02 -10.12 9.12
CA ILE A 13 12.27 -9.13 8.32
C ILE A 13 11.28 -8.36 9.20
N LEU A 14 10.58 -9.05 10.11
CA LEU A 14 9.65 -8.40 11.04
C LEU A 14 10.34 -7.33 11.89
N LEU A 15 11.59 -7.60 12.32
CA LEU A 15 12.34 -6.67 13.17
C LEU A 15 13.09 -5.58 12.38
N HIS A 16 13.64 -5.92 11.21
CA HIS A 16 14.60 -5.07 10.49
C HIS A 16 14.20 -4.69 9.06
N GLY A 17 13.18 -5.32 8.49
CA GLY A 17 12.75 -5.09 7.12
C GLY A 17 12.34 -3.63 6.90
N GLY A 18 12.77 -3.06 5.78
CA GLY A 18 12.37 -1.73 5.31
C GLY A 18 13.03 -0.54 6.03
N GLN A 19 13.85 -0.75 7.07
CA GLN A 19 14.46 0.34 7.83
C GLN A 19 15.99 0.33 7.75
N GLU A 20 16.58 1.51 7.75
CA GLU A 20 18.01 1.74 7.98
C GLU A 20 18.18 2.68 9.19
N ALA A 21 19.41 2.80 9.71
CA ALA A 21 19.66 3.79 10.76
C ALA A 21 19.44 5.20 10.18
N ASP A 22 18.87 6.10 10.98
CA ASP A 22 18.68 7.49 10.58
C ASP A 22 20.02 8.13 10.20
N PRO A 23 20.20 8.64 8.97
CA PRO A 23 21.49 9.17 8.53
C PRO A 23 21.87 10.48 9.24
N ALA A 24 20.90 11.21 9.81
CA ALA A 24 21.18 12.48 10.49
C ALA A 24 21.75 12.28 11.91
N THR A 25 21.29 11.26 12.63
CA THR A 25 21.62 11.06 14.07
C THR A 25 22.17 9.68 14.41
N GLY A 26 22.06 8.70 13.51
CA GLY A 26 22.39 7.30 13.77
C GLY A 26 21.33 6.52 14.55
N ALA A 27 20.15 7.11 14.81
CA ALA A 27 19.07 6.43 15.53
C ALA A 27 18.67 5.11 14.85
N ARG A 28 18.57 4.03 15.64
CA ARG A 28 18.18 2.70 15.14
C ARG A 28 16.67 2.49 15.09
N ALA A 29 15.94 3.11 16.00
CA ALA A 29 14.49 3.18 15.92
C ALA A 29 14.09 4.15 14.81
N VAL A 30 13.04 3.82 14.05
CA VAL A 30 12.52 4.68 12.98
C VAL A 30 11.99 5.98 13.61
N PRO A 31 12.51 7.16 13.22
CA PRO A 31 11.93 8.42 13.67
C PRO A 31 10.48 8.57 13.22
N ILE A 32 9.66 9.25 14.02
CA ILE A 32 8.27 9.53 13.68
C ILE A 32 8.22 10.85 12.89
N TYR A 33 7.97 10.74 11.58
CA TYR A 33 7.80 11.88 10.68
C TYR A 33 6.36 12.39 10.75
N GLN A 34 5.97 12.97 11.88
CA GLN A 34 4.65 13.56 12.14
C GLN A 34 4.50 14.94 11.46
N THR A 35 4.61 14.97 10.13
CA THR A 35 4.47 16.18 9.30
C THR A 35 3.48 15.94 8.18
N THR A 36 2.96 17.01 7.59
CA THR A 36 2.11 16.95 6.38
C THR A 36 2.89 17.24 5.11
N SER A 37 3.86 18.16 5.15
CA SER A 37 4.60 18.66 3.99
C SER A 37 6.11 18.57 4.20
N TYR A 38 6.85 18.63 3.08
CA TYR A 38 8.30 18.58 3.02
C TYR A 38 8.85 19.80 2.29
N GLN A 39 9.96 20.34 2.77
CA GLN A 39 10.64 21.47 2.14
C GLN A 39 11.41 21.02 0.90
N PHE A 40 11.36 21.80 -0.16
CA PHE A 40 12.20 21.61 -1.34
C PHE A 40 13.50 22.39 -1.21
N ARG A 41 14.59 21.86 -1.77
CA ARG A 41 15.89 22.56 -1.84
C ARG A 41 15.79 23.84 -2.67
N ASP A 42 15.11 23.74 -3.81
CA ASP A 42 14.84 24.83 -4.77
C ASP A 42 13.64 24.47 -5.66
N THR A 43 13.31 25.34 -6.62
CA THR A 43 12.18 25.16 -7.56
C THR A 43 12.41 24.04 -8.58
N GLU A 44 13.66 23.76 -8.95
CA GLU A 44 14.00 22.69 -9.88
C GLU A 44 13.82 21.32 -9.22
N HIS A 45 14.27 21.16 -7.98
CA HIS A 45 14.01 19.98 -7.15
C HIS A 45 12.51 19.71 -7.02
N ALA A 46 11.69 20.74 -6.75
CA ALA A 46 10.25 20.59 -6.70
C ALA A 46 9.69 20.05 -8.03
N ALA A 47 10.08 20.65 -9.16
CA ALA A 47 9.65 20.20 -10.49
C ALA A 47 10.06 18.74 -10.78
N ASN A 48 11.27 18.35 -10.38
CA ASN A 48 11.78 16.98 -10.56
C ASN A 48 11.01 15.95 -9.73
N LEU A 49 10.65 16.27 -8.48
CA LEU A 49 9.83 15.38 -7.64
C LEU A 49 8.43 15.17 -8.25
N PHE A 50 7.75 16.24 -8.67
CA PHE A 50 6.41 16.13 -9.26
C PHE A 50 6.40 15.45 -10.64
N ALA A 51 7.50 15.57 -11.40
CA ALA A 51 7.69 14.87 -12.67
C ALA A 51 8.20 13.42 -12.52
N LEU A 52 8.35 12.93 -11.28
CA LEU A 52 8.90 11.60 -10.96
C LEU A 52 10.31 11.36 -11.52
N LYS A 53 11.09 12.44 -11.73
CA LYS A 53 12.49 12.37 -12.20
C LYS A 53 13.47 12.14 -11.05
N GLU A 54 13.11 12.59 -9.85
CA GLU A 54 13.85 12.39 -8.60
C GLU A 54 12.91 11.74 -7.57
N PRO A 55 13.35 10.72 -6.82
CA PRO A 55 12.58 10.20 -5.71
C PRO A 55 12.66 11.15 -4.51
N GLY A 56 11.54 11.37 -3.83
CA GLY A 56 11.53 12.18 -2.62
C GLY A 56 10.13 12.56 -2.16
N ASN A 57 10.02 12.96 -0.90
CA ASN A 57 8.74 13.26 -0.28
C ASN A 57 8.23 14.65 -0.67
N ILE A 58 6.93 14.73 -0.97
CA ILE A 58 6.24 15.98 -1.32
C ILE A 58 5.21 16.31 -0.25
N TYR A 59 4.31 15.35 0.03
CA TYR A 59 3.19 15.52 0.94
C TYR A 59 2.78 14.16 1.53
N SER A 60 2.52 14.10 2.84
CA SER A 60 2.32 12.84 3.59
C SER A 60 1.11 12.02 3.15
N ARG A 61 0.13 12.62 2.44
CA ARG A 61 -0.98 11.86 1.82
C ARG A 61 -0.49 10.94 0.70
N LEU A 62 0.64 11.27 0.05
CA LEU A 62 1.22 10.47 -1.04
C LEU A 62 2.31 9.54 -0.52
N MET A 63 3.18 10.05 0.36
CA MET A 63 4.34 9.31 0.87
C MET A 63 4.87 9.96 2.15
N ASN A 64 5.30 9.14 3.09
CA ASN A 64 5.85 9.55 4.38
C ASN A 64 6.94 8.55 4.81
N PRO A 65 8.13 8.98 5.28
CA PRO A 65 9.21 8.05 5.61
C PRO A 65 8.87 7.03 6.70
N THR A 66 8.05 7.39 7.70
CA THR A 66 7.62 6.43 8.72
C THR A 66 6.72 5.35 8.11
N THR A 67 5.80 5.76 7.22
CA THR A 67 4.90 4.85 6.51
C THR A 67 5.62 4.00 5.46
N ASP A 68 6.61 4.55 4.76
CA ASP A 68 7.41 3.85 3.75
C ASP A 68 8.16 2.65 4.35
N VAL A 69 8.66 2.77 5.59
CA VAL A 69 9.26 1.63 6.30
C VAL A 69 8.24 0.50 6.51
N LEU A 70 7.00 0.84 6.91
CA LEU A 70 5.92 -0.14 7.06
C LEU A 70 5.61 -0.81 5.72
N GLU A 71 5.45 -0.03 4.65
CA GLU A 71 5.14 -0.51 3.31
C GLU A 71 6.22 -1.46 2.78
N LYS A 72 7.50 -1.05 2.86
CA LYS A 72 8.64 -1.91 2.49
C LYS A 72 8.66 -3.20 3.31
N ARG A 73 8.38 -3.13 4.62
CA ARG A 73 8.36 -4.32 5.48
C ARG A 73 7.26 -5.29 5.09
N ILE A 74 6.04 -4.80 4.82
CA ILE A 74 4.93 -5.65 4.37
C ILE A 74 5.26 -6.26 3.00
N ALA A 75 5.79 -5.48 2.06
CA ALA A 75 6.20 -5.99 0.75
C ALA A 75 7.24 -7.12 0.87
N LEU A 76 8.24 -6.96 1.75
CA LEU A 76 9.25 -7.99 2.03
C LEU A 76 8.67 -9.26 2.66
N LEU A 77 7.61 -9.14 3.48
CA LEU A 77 6.96 -10.28 4.13
C LEU A 77 6.05 -11.07 3.19
N ASP A 78 5.31 -10.36 2.33
CA ASP A 78 4.35 -10.96 1.40
C ASP A 78 5.01 -11.38 0.06
N GLY A 79 6.24 -10.92 -0.20
CA GLY A 79 6.95 -11.17 -1.46
C GLY A 79 6.47 -10.30 -2.63
N GLY A 80 5.73 -9.23 -2.34
CA GLY A 80 5.27 -8.26 -3.33
C GLY A 80 6.37 -7.29 -3.77
N ILE A 81 6.20 -6.67 -4.93
CA ILE A 81 7.12 -5.64 -5.45
C ILE A 81 6.98 -4.28 -4.75
N GLY A 82 5.92 -4.11 -3.95
CA GLY A 82 5.59 -2.91 -3.20
C GLY A 82 4.35 -3.14 -2.33
N ALA A 83 4.09 -2.20 -1.43
CA ALA A 83 2.87 -2.18 -0.62
C ALA A 83 2.42 -0.72 -0.42
N LEU A 84 1.18 -0.54 0.01
CA LEU A 84 0.61 0.79 0.29
C LEU A 84 -0.16 0.74 1.61
N ALA A 85 0.24 1.57 2.57
CA ALA A 85 -0.48 1.72 3.82
C ALA A 85 -1.69 2.64 3.59
N THR A 86 -2.82 2.26 4.17
CA THR A 86 -4.06 3.02 4.06
C THR A 86 -4.67 3.23 5.43
N ALA A 87 -5.61 4.17 5.54
CA ALA A 87 -6.23 4.51 6.81
C ALA A 87 -7.06 3.37 7.44
N SER A 88 -7.51 2.39 6.63
CA SER A 88 -8.26 1.23 7.13
C SER A 88 -8.24 0.08 6.13
N GLY A 89 -8.59 -1.13 6.57
CA GLY A 89 -8.76 -2.29 5.67
C GLY A 89 -9.83 -2.08 4.59
N GLN A 90 -10.90 -1.32 4.90
CA GLN A 90 -11.91 -0.96 3.88
C GLN A 90 -11.35 -0.01 2.83
N ALA A 91 -10.50 0.94 3.22
CA ALA A 91 -9.82 1.82 2.27
C ALA A 91 -8.87 1.02 1.37
N ALA A 92 -8.11 0.08 1.92
CA ALA A 92 -7.25 -0.81 1.14
C ALA A 92 -8.04 -1.57 0.05
N ILE A 93 -9.14 -2.22 0.42
CA ILE A 93 -9.99 -2.98 -0.53
C ILE A 93 -10.58 -2.04 -1.59
N THR A 94 -11.11 -0.89 -1.17
CA THR A 94 -11.76 0.06 -2.07
C THR A 94 -10.78 0.62 -3.09
N LEU A 95 -9.60 1.09 -2.63
CA LEU A 95 -8.59 1.67 -3.51
C LEU A 95 -8.00 0.62 -4.45
N ALA A 96 -7.73 -0.60 -3.97
CA ALA A 96 -7.20 -1.67 -4.82
C ALA A 96 -8.12 -2.00 -5.99
N LEU A 97 -9.44 -2.05 -5.75
CA LEU A 97 -10.41 -2.42 -6.77
C LEU A 97 -10.76 -1.25 -7.70
N LEU A 98 -10.94 -0.04 -7.18
CA LEU A 98 -11.20 1.14 -8.02
C LEU A 98 -9.99 1.53 -8.89
N ASN A 99 -8.78 1.08 -8.53
CA ASN A 99 -7.60 1.27 -9.38
C ASN A 99 -7.60 0.40 -10.65
N ILE A 100 -8.44 -0.64 -10.70
CA ILE A 100 -8.51 -1.59 -11.83
C ILE A 100 -9.91 -1.78 -12.41
N ALA A 101 -10.94 -1.23 -11.79
CA ALA A 101 -12.34 -1.37 -12.22
C ALA A 101 -13.03 0.00 -12.25
N GLN A 102 -13.86 0.19 -13.27
CA GLN A 102 -14.64 1.39 -13.52
C GLN A 102 -16.08 1.05 -13.93
N ALA A 103 -16.92 2.07 -14.12
CA ALA A 103 -18.32 1.87 -14.52
C ALA A 103 -18.43 1.04 -15.82
N GLY A 104 -19.26 0.01 -15.80
CA GLY A 104 -19.41 -0.97 -16.88
C GLY A 104 -18.66 -2.28 -16.65
N ASP A 105 -17.66 -2.31 -15.74
CA ASP A 105 -16.90 -3.51 -15.43
C ASP A 105 -17.65 -4.45 -14.46
N GLU A 106 -17.19 -5.70 -14.39
CA GLU A 106 -17.71 -6.74 -13.51
C GLU A 106 -16.60 -7.39 -12.67
N ILE A 107 -16.85 -7.52 -11.37
CA ILE A 107 -15.99 -8.23 -10.40
C ILE A 107 -16.67 -9.54 -10.00
N VAL A 108 -15.94 -10.66 -10.05
CA VAL A 108 -16.38 -11.93 -9.46
C VAL A 108 -15.82 -12.05 -8.04
N SER A 109 -16.69 -12.36 -7.08
CA SER A 109 -16.29 -12.51 -5.68
C SER A 109 -16.91 -13.74 -5.03
N ALA A 110 -16.20 -14.39 -4.12
CA ALA A 110 -16.79 -15.36 -3.21
C ALA A 110 -17.88 -14.72 -2.34
N ASP A 111 -18.85 -15.51 -1.88
CA ASP A 111 -20.01 -15.06 -1.11
C ASP A 111 -19.80 -15.01 0.42
N ASN A 112 -18.66 -15.50 0.92
CA ASN A 112 -18.32 -15.57 2.36
C ASN A 112 -17.43 -14.39 2.83
N LEU A 113 -17.85 -13.16 2.52
CA LEU A 113 -17.07 -11.95 2.84
C LEU A 113 -17.35 -11.41 4.24
N TYR A 114 -16.39 -10.65 4.77
CA TYR A 114 -16.63 -9.73 5.89
C TYR A 114 -17.78 -8.75 5.55
N GLY A 115 -18.69 -8.50 6.51
CA GLY A 115 -19.93 -7.75 6.26
C GLY A 115 -19.73 -6.36 5.65
N GLY A 116 -18.68 -5.63 6.05
CA GLY A 116 -18.35 -4.33 5.44
C GLY A 116 -17.97 -4.45 3.96
N THR A 117 -17.22 -5.50 3.60
CA THR A 117 -16.81 -5.76 2.21
C THR A 117 -17.99 -6.24 1.37
N TYR A 118 -18.87 -7.06 1.94
CA TYR A 118 -20.13 -7.42 1.28
C TYR A 118 -20.95 -6.16 0.95
N ASN A 119 -21.09 -5.24 1.91
CA ASN A 119 -21.83 -3.99 1.68
C ASN A 119 -21.19 -3.11 0.60
N LEU A 120 -19.86 -2.99 0.60
CA LEU A 120 -19.11 -2.29 -0.44
C LEU A 120 -19.43 -2.88 -1.83
N PHE A 121 -19.37 -4.20 -1.96
CA PHE A 121 -19.54 -4.89 -3.23
C PHE A 121 -21.00 -4.88 -3.72
N HIS A 122 -21.94 -5.15 -2.82
CA HIS A 122 -23.34 -5.30 -3.18
C HIS A 122 -24.05 -3.95 -3.41
N TYR A 123 -23.76 -2.95 -2.56
CA TYR A 123 -24.47 -1.67 -2.60
C TYR A 123 -23.63 -0.55 -3.22
N THR A 124 -22.40 -0.35 -2.76
CA THR A 124 -21.61 0.83 -3.14
C THR A 124 -21.08 0.73 -4.57
N PHE A 125 -20.44 -0.38 -4.93
CA PHE A 125 -19.91 -0.58 -6.29
C PHE A 125 -21.00 -0.56 -7.35
N ARG A 126 -22.17 -1.15 -7.07
CA ARG A 126 -23.33 -1.04 -7.95
C ARG A 126 -23.73 0.42 -8.24
N ARG A 127 -23.67 1.30 -7.24
CA ARG A 127 -23.95 2.75 -7.41
C ARG A 127 -22.86 3.46 -8.21
N LEU A 128 -21.63 2.95 -8.20
CA LEU A 128 -20.52 3.42 -9.03
C LEU A 128 -20.53 2.79 -10.44
N GLY A 129 -21.56 2.03 -10.80
CA GLY A 129 -21.68 1.38 -12.10
C GLY A 129 -20.82 0.12 -12.25
N ILE A 130 -20.23 -0.40 -11.17
CA ILE A 130 -19.43 -1.63 -11.16
C ILE A 130 -20.33 -2.78 -10.69
N LYS A 131 -20.46 -3.82 -11.52
CA LYS A 131 -21.24 -5.00 -11.16
C LYS A 131 -20.38 -5.95 -10.31
N VAL A 132 -20.97 -6.56 -9.29
CA VAL A 132 -20.33 -7.66 -8.56
C VAL A 132 -21.19 -8.91 -8.65
N ARG A 133 -20.61 -10.00 -9.17
CA ARG A 133 -21.22 -11.33 -9.19
C ARG A 133 -20.66 -12.18 -8.07
N PHE A 134 -21.53 -12.55 -7.13
CA PHE A 134 -21.17 -13.45 -6.05
C PHE A 134 -21.25 -14.91 -6.49
N VAL A 135 -20.22 -15.69 -6.17
CA VAL A 135 -20.15 -17.14 -6.42
C VAL A 135 -19.93 -17.88 -5.10
N LYS A 136 -20.36 -19.15 -5.04
CA LYS A 136 -20.22 -19.98 -3.83
C LYS A 136 -18.74 -20.21 -3.53
N SER A 137 -18.29 -19.83 -2.33
CA SER A 137 -16.88 -19.91 -1.96
C SER A 137 -16.28 -21.33 -1.97
N ASN A 138 -17.13 -22.35 -1.93
CA ASN A 138 -16.76 -23.77 -1.94
C ASN A 138 -17.05 -24.48 -3.26
N ASP A 139 -17.40 -23.76 -4.33
CA ASP A 139 -17.65 -24.32 -5.65
C ASP A 139 -16.70 -23.73 -6.70
N LEU A 140 -15.61 -24.45 -6.96
CA LEU A 140 -14.63 -24.07 -7.99
C LEU A 140 -15.23 -24.04 -9.40
N LYS A 141 -16.34 -24.72 -9.67
CA LYS A 141 -16.98 -24.72 -11.01
C LYS A 141 -17.86 -23.49 -11.24
N ALA A 142 -18.14 -22.71 -10.20
CA ALA A 142 -18.96 -21.50 -10.28
C ALA A 142 -18.14 -20.25 -10.69
N LEU A 143 -16.81 -20.32 -10.59
CA LEU A 143 -15.82 -19.36 -11.10
C LEU A 143 -15.79 -19.38 -12.62
#